data_AF-A0A1Q5N3Z2-F1
#
_entry.id   AF-A0A1Q5N3Z2-F1
#
_cell.length_a   1.000
_cell.length_b   1.000
_cell.length_c   1.000
_cell.angle_alpha   90.00
_cell.angle_beta   90.00
_cell.angle_gamma   90.00
#
_symmetry.space_group_name_H-M   'P 1'
#
loop_
_entity.id
_entity.type
_entity.pdbx_description
1 polymer ?
#
loop_
_entity_poly.entity_id
_entity_poly.type
_entity_poly.pdbx_seq_one_letter_code
_entity_poly.pdbx_strand_id
1 'polypeptide(L)' 'MQALQDVMRTLHLGSTSDALREGLRLLAREAAEVGAAEDIRAFYQEQSAPLPEGVVEPSDAELAAADEMQW' A
#
# COMPACT_ATOMS: atom_id res chain seq x y z
N MET A 1 -17.42 6.30 -18.29
CA MET A 1 -18.48 5.43 -17.75
C MET A 1 -18.11 3.94 -17.85
N GLN A 2 -17.60 3.45 -18.99
CA GLN A 2 -17.21 2.03 -19.14
C GLN A 2 -16.24 1.53 -18.07
N ALA A 3 -15.14 2.26 -17.80
CA ALA A 3 -14.17 1.89 -16.78
C ALA A 3 -14.79 1.73 -15.38
N LEU A 4 -15.75 2.58 -15.01
CA LEU A 4 -16.47 2.46 -13.74
C LEU A 4 -17.32 1.19 -13.70
N GLN A 5 -17.98 0.84 -14.80
CA GLN A 5 -18.80 -0.38 -14.91
C GLN A 5 -17.94 -1.65 -14.83
N ASP A 6 -16.74 -1.63 -15.40
CA ASP A 6 -15.81 -2.76 -15.36
C ASP A 6 -15.28 -2.97 -13.93
N VAL A 7 -14.92 -1.89 -13.23
CA VAL A 7 -14.56 -1.93 -11.80
C VAL A 7 -15.73 -2.44 -10.94
N MET A 8 -16.94 -1.92 -11.17
CA MET A 8 -18.15 -2.39 -10.47
C MET A 8 -18.38 -3.88 -10.68
N ARG A 9 -18.11 -4.42 -11.87
CA ARG A 9 -18.24 -5.86 -12.14
C ARG A 9 -17.17 -6.67 -11.42
N THR A 10 -15.90 -6.24 -11.47
CA THR A 10 -14.79 -6.91 -10.78
C THR A 10 -15.01 -6.95 -9.27
N LEU A 11 -15.52 -5.86 -8.71
CA LEU A 11 -15.77 -5.72 -7.27
C LEU A 11 -17.18 -6.15 -6.85
N HIS A 12 -17.99 -6.68 -7.78
CA HIS A 12 -19.37 -7.15 -7.53
C HIS A 12 -20.29 -6.08 -6.89
N LEU A 13 -20.17 -4.82 -7.33
CA LEU A 13 -20.93 -3.68 -6.84
C LEU A 13 -22.25 -3.52 -7.62
N GLY A 14 -23.37 -3.53 -6.91
CA GLY A 14 -24.71 -3.56 -7.50
C GLY A 14 -25.22 -2.22 -8.02
N SER A 15 -24.60 -1.10 -7.63
CA SER A 15 -25.03 0.23 -8.02
C SER A 15 -23.89 1.25 -8.05
N THR A 16 -24.11 2.37 -8.74
CA THR A 16 -23.17 3.50 -8.75
C THR A 16 -22.96 4.07 -7.35
N SER A 17 -23.98 4.06 -6.49
CA SER A 17 -23.86 4.49 -5.10
C SER A 17 -22.96 3.58 -4.28
N ASP A 18 -22.99 2.26 -4.54
CA ASP A 18 -22.06 1.31 -3.91
C ASP A 18 -20.62 1.57 -4.35
N ALA A 19 -20.42 1.86 -5.64
CA ALA A 19 -19.11 2.23 -6.17
C ALA A 19 -18.56 3.52 -5.57
N LEU A 20 -19.41 4.54 -5.38
CA LEU A 20 -19.02 5.79 -4.72
C LEU A 20 -18.65 5.56 -3.26
N ARG A 21 -19.43 4.76 -2.52
CA ARG A 21 -19.15 4.44 -1.12
C ARG A 21 -17.84 3.68 -0.97
N GLU A 22 -17.61 2.69 -1.81
CA GLU A 22 -16.36 1.92 -1.78
C GLU A 22 -15.17 2.77 -2.21
N GLY A 23 -15.34 3.62 -3.22
CA GLY A 23 -14.32 4.59 -3.62
C GLY A 23 -13.92 5.53 -2.47
N LEU A 24 -14.89 6.10 -1.75
CA LEU A 24 -14.61 6.94 -0.57
C LEU A 24 -13.91 6.15 0.55
N ARG A 25 -14.29 4.88 0.76
CA ARG A 25 -13.65 4.02 1.77
C ARG A 25 -12.19 3.74 1.42
N LEU A 26 -11.90 3.43 0.16
CA LEU A 26 -10.54 3.18 -0.31
C LEU A 26 -9.68 4.44 -0.25
N LEU A 27 -10.21 5.60 -0.67
CA LEU A 27 -9.53 6.88 -0.56
C LEU A 27 -9.19 7.24 0.89
N ALA A 28 -10.13 7.04 1.82
CA ALA A 28 -9.88 7.28 3.23
C ALA A 28 -8.78 6.36 3.79
N ARG A 29 -8.75 5.11 3.35
CA ARG A 29 -7.70 4.16 3.72
C ARG A 29 -6.33 4.59 3.18
N GLU A 30 -6.25 4.96 1.90
CA GLU A 30 -5.01 5.42 1.28
C GLU A 30 -4.49 6.70 1.96
N ALA A 31 -5.37 7.65 2.27
CA ALA A 31 -5.00 8.86 3.01
C ALA A 31 -4.43 8.53 4.40
N ALA A 32 -4.97 7.53 5.09
CA ALA A 32 -4.44 7.07 6.37
C ALA A 32 -3.07 6.39 6.23
N GLU A 33 -2.85 5.62 5.16
CA GLU A 33 -1.56 4.99 4.85
C GLU A 33 -0.49 6.03 4.53
N VAL A 34 -0.83 7.08 3.76
CA VAL A 34 0.07 8.22 3.50
C VAL A 34 0.40 8.97 4.79
N GLY A 35 -0.59 9.26 5.62
CA GLY A 35 -0.37 9.92 6.92
C GLY A 35 0.55 9.10 7.83
N ALA A 36 0.35 7.77 7.90
CA ALA A 36 1.23 6.90 8.67
C ALA A 36 2.68 6.90 8.13
N ALA A 37 2.87 6.93 6.81
CA ALA A 37 4.20 7.04 6.21
C ALA A 37 4.86 8.39 6.52
N GLU A 38 4.11 9.48 6.52
CA GLU A 38 4.57 10.81 6.95
C GLU A 38 4.97 10.82 8.42
N ASP A 39 4.17 10.23 9.31
CA ASP A 39 4.48 10.11 10.73
C ASP A 39 5.79 9.33 10.98
N ILE A 40 6.00 8.23 10.24
CA ILE A 40 7.24 7.45 10.30
C ILE A 40 8.44 8.30 9.85
N ARG A 41 8.31 8.99 8.71
CA ARG A 41 9.39 9.87 8.21
C ARG A 41 9.70 10.99 9.20
N ALA A 42 8.67 11.63 9.76
CA ALA A 42 8.83 12.68 10.76
C ALA A 42 9.52 12.15 12.03
N PHE A 43 9.13 10.96 12.50
CA PHE A 43 9.74 10.30 13.65
C PHE A 43 11.24 10.04 13.44
N TYR A 44 11.62 9.58 12.26
CA TYR A 44 13.02 9.35 11.88
C TYR A 44 13.72 10.59 11.27
N GLN A 45 13.09 11.77 11.33
CA GLN A 45 13.67 13.03 10.80
C GLN A 45 14.12 12.92 9.33
N GLU A 46 13.28 12.30 8.49
CA GLU A 46 13.53 12.02 7.07
C GLU A 46 14.73 11.08 6.80
N GLN A 47 15.30 10.46 7.84
CA GLN A 47 16.32 9.43 7.70
C GLN A 47 15.67 8.05 7.64
N SER A 48 16.35 7.09 7.02
CA SER A 48 15.95 5.69 7.10
C SER A 48 16.02 5.21 8.55
N ALA A 49 15.07 4.34 8.92
CA ALA A 49 15.13 3.67 10.20
C ALA A 49 16.48 2.90 10.32
N PRO A 50 17.18 3.00 11.46
CA PRO A 50 18.44 2.30 11.64
C PRO A 50 18.21 0.79 11.68
N LEU A 51 19.18 0.03 11.16
CA LEU A 51 19.19 -1.42 11.30
C LEU A 51 19.40 -1.81 12.77
N PRO A 52 18.77 -2.91 13.24
CA PRO A 52 19.09 -3.49 14.53
C PRO A 52 20.56 -3.90 14.62
N GLU A 53 21.09 -3.97 15.84
CA GLU A 53 22.49 -4.35 16.07
C GLU A 53 22.81 -5.74 15.50
N GLY A 54 23.93 -5.84 14.77
CA GLY A 54 24.37 -7.07 14.12
C GLY A 54 23.61 -7.45 12.85
N VAL A 55 22.63 -6.66 12.42
CA VAL A 55 21.92 -6.86 11.15
C VAL A 55 22.64 -6.10 10.04
N VAL A 56 22.93 -6.82 8.95
CA VAL A 56 23.52 -6.26 7.73
C VAL A 56 22.40 -6.08 6.71
N GLU A 57 22.48 -5.02 5.91
CA GLU A 57 21.54 -4.76 4.84
C GLU A 57 21.59 -5.89 3.80
N PRO A 58 20.43 -6.45 3.38
CA PRO A 58 20.41 -7.50 2.38
C PRO A 58 20.95 -6.98 1.04
N SER A 59 21.64 -7.85 0.31
CA SER A 59 22.08 -7.57 -1.05
C SER A 59 20.90 -7.62 -2.04
N ASP A 60 21.04 -6.93 -3.18
CA ASP A 60 20.04 -6.97 -4.26
C ASP A 60 19.70 -8.40 -4.70
N ALA A 61 20.68 -9.31 -4.69
CA ALA A 61 20.48 -10.71 -5.05
C ALA A 61 19.63 -11.46 -4.01
N GLU A 62 19.80 -11.15 -2.72
CA GLU A 62 18.99 -11.72 -1.65
C GLU A 62 17.56 -11.18 -1.68
N LEU A 63 17.38 -9.89 -1.99
CA LEU A 63 16.06 -9.29 -2.17
C LEU A 63 15.32 -9.91 -3.37
N ALA A 64 15.97 -10.04 -4.52
CA ALA A 64 15.37 -10.67 -5.69
C ALA A 64 14.99 -12.14 -5.43
N ALA A 65 15.83 -12.89 -4.71
CA ALA A 65 15.52 -14.27 -4.32
C ALA A 65 14.30 -14.35 -3.39
N ALA A 66 14.12 -13.37 -2.48
CA ALA A 66 12.97 -13.31 -1.59
C ALA A 66 11.66 -12.98 -2.34
N ASP A 67 11.71 -12.12 -3.35
CA ASP A 67 10.55 -11.80 -4.20
C ASP A 67 10.08 -13.01 -5.03
N GLU A 68 11.01 -13.89 -5.42
CA GLU A 68 10.72 -15.12 -6.17
C GLU A 68 10.20 -16.27 -5.28
N MET A 69 10.32 -16.16 -3.95
CA MET A 69 9.79 -17.17 -3.03
C MET A 69 8.26 -17.15 -3.03
N GLN A 70 7.66 -18.29 -3.38
CA GLN A 70 6.23 -18.53 -3.18
C GLN A 70 5.99 -19.07 -1.77
N TRP A 71 5.09 -18.41 -1.03
CA TRP A 71 4.71 -18.75 0.35
C TRP A 71 3.52 -19.71 0.38
#